data_AF-A0A3N5HR64-F1
#
_entry.id   AF-A0A3N5HR64-F1
#
_cell.length_a   1.000
_cell.length_b   1.000
_cell.length_c   1.000
_cell.angle_alpha   90.00
_cell.angle_beta   90.00
_cell.angle_gamma   90.00
#
_symmetry.space_group_name_H-M   'P 1'
#
loop_
_entity.id
_entity.type
_entity.pdbx_description
1 polymer ?
#
loop_
_entity_poly.entity_id
_entity_poly.type
_entity_poly.pdbx_seq_one_letter_code
_entity_poly.pdbx_strand_id
1 'polypeptide(L)'
;MAIIRIYTGADGRSHFEEVTPRFEPKGDRSETAELIPGSGITIRRFEPTRSNPWHHAPGRAAVFTLSGAVDIEIGDGTVRRLGPGDVLIAEDLTGQGHGTREVGPEPRVSIFVPLD
;
A
#
# COMPACT_ATOMS: atom_id res chain seq x y z
N MET A 1 -2.17 0.67 -14.81
CA MET A 1 -1.61 -0.53 -14.14
C MET A 1 -2.62 -1.64 -14.28
N ALA A 2 -2.21 -2.83 -14.70
CA ALA A 2 -3.07 -4.01 -14.76
C ALA A 2 -2.85 -4.89 -13.52
N ILE A 3 -3.93 -5.45 -12.97
CA ILE A 3 -3.87 -6.49 -11.94
C ILE A 3 -4.53 -7.71 -12.56
N ILE A 4 -3.76 -8.75 -12.84
CA ILE A 4 -4.22 -9.92 -13.58
C ILE A 4 -4.20 -11.13 -12.67
N ARG A 5 -5.36 -11.77 -12.52
CA ARG A 5 -5.51 -13.06 -11.86
C ARG A 5 -5.49 -14.16 -12.93
N ILE A 6 -4.81 -15.26 -12.63
CA ILE A 6 -4.90 -16.51 -13.39
C ILE A 6 -5.53 -17.58 -12.50
N TYR A 7 -6.47 -18.35 -13.04
CA TYR A 7 -7.17 -19.40 -12.29
C TYR A 7 -7.59 -20.56 -13.21
N THR A 8 -7.90 -21.72 -12.64
CA THR A 8 -8.42 -22.88 -13.38
C THR A 8 -9.94 -22.78 -13.50
N GLY A 9 -10.46 -22.77 -14.72
CA GLY A 9 -11.89 -22.75 -15.00
C GLY A 9 -12.55 -24.12 -14.86
N ALA A 10 -13.87 -24.15 -15.00
CA ALA A 10 -14.64 -25.39 -14.96
C ALA A 10 -14.31 -26.37 -16.10
N ASP A 11 -13.66 -25.88 -17.16
CA ASP A 11 -13.14 -26.67 -18.29
C ASP A 11 -11.76 -27.30 -18.02
N GLY A 12 -11.21 -27.10 -16.82
CA GLY A 12 -9.89 -27.58 -16.43
C GLY A 12 -8.71 -26.82 -17.06
N ARG A 13 -8.95 -25.65 -17.67
CA ARG A 13 -7.92 -24.83 -18.32
C ARG A 13 -7.65 -23.54 -17.55
N SER A 14 -6.50 -22.90 -17.81
CA SER A 14 -6.18 -21.59 -17.25
C SER A 14 -6.97 -20.48 -17.95
N HIS A 15 -7.50 -19.56 -17.17
CA HIS A 15 -8.18 -18.35 -17.62
C HIS A 15 -7.56 -17.12 -16.96
N PHE A 16 -7.53 -16.01 -17.69
CA PHE A 16 -7.17 -14.71 -17.14
C PHE A 16 -8.41 -13.94 -16.72
N GLU A 17 -8.29 -13.20 -15.63
CA GLU A 17 -9.27 -12.24 -15.16
C GLU A 17 -8.54 -10.94 -14.83
N GLU A 18 -9.07 -9.81 -15.33
CA GLU A 18 -8.61 -8.50 -14.90
C GLU A 18 -9.30 -8.12 -13.59
N VAL A 19 -8.50 -7.91 -12.55
CA VAL A 19 -8.98 -7.52 -11.23
C VAL A 19 -9.03 -6.00 -11.17
N THR A 20 -10.23 -5.47 -10.97
CA THR A 20 -10.43 -4.05 -10.67
C THR A 20 -10.69 -3.88 -9.17
N PRO A 21 -9.77 -3.25 -8.42
CA PRO A 21 -9.97 -3.05 -6.99
C PRO A 21 -11.17 -2.15 -6.72
N ARG A 22 -12.06 -2.60 -5.84
CA ARG A 22 -13.19 -1.79 -5.36
C ARG A 22 -12.72 -0.97 -4.17
N PHE A 23 -12.21 0.23 -4.47
CA PHE A 23 -11.71 1.14 -3.45
C PHE A 23 -12.83 1.67 -2.55
N GLU A 24 -12.60 1.60 -1.25
CA GLU A 24 -13.46 2.15 -0.21
C GLU A 24 -12.70 3.25 0.56
N PRO A 25 -13.33 4.41 0.84
CA PRO A 25 -12.69 5.47 1.61
C PRO A 25 -12.37 5.04 3.05
N LYS A 26 -11.18 5.39 3.54
CA LYS A 26 -10.77 5.18 4.94
C LYS A 26 -11.06 6.37 5.87
N GLY A 27 -11.46 7.51 5.30
CA GLY A 27 -11.70 8.74 6.06
C GLY A 27 -10.45 9.54 6.43
N ASP A 28 -9.27 9.08 6.02
CA ASP A 28 -7.97 9.70 6.28
C ASP A 28 -7.30 10.23 5.00
N ARG A 29 -8.11 10.63 4.01
CA ARG A 29 -7.65 11.00 2.65
C ARG A 29 -6.91 9.86 1.93
N SER A 30 -7.31 8.63 2.24
CA SER A 30 -6.89 7.42 1.54
C SER A 30 -8.07 6.50 1.27
N GLU A 31 -7.88 5.61 0.30
CA GLU A 31 -8.82 4.57 -0.07
C GLU A 31 -8.10 3.20 0.01
N THR A 32 -8.85 2.14 0.28
CA THR A 32 -8.31 0.78 0.33
C THR A 32 -9.20 -0.20 -0.44
N ALA A 33 -8.63 -1.27 -0.93
CA ALA A 33 -9.37 -2.46 -1.35
C ALA A 33 -8.56 -3.72 -0.99
N GLU A 34 -9.24 -4.84 -0.78
CA GLU A 34 -8.57 -6.14 -0.73
C GLU A 34 -8.46 -6.70 -2.16
N LEU A 35 -7.27 -7.16 -2.55
CA LEU A 35 -7.05 -7.67 -3.91
C LEU A 35 -7.60 -9.09 -4.09
N ILE A 36 -7.50 -9.90 -3.05
CA ILE A 36 -7.98 -11.28 -3.01
C ILE A 36 -8.74 -11.44 -1.69
N PRO A 37 -10.06 -11.74 -1.71
CA PRO A 37 -10.85 -11.88 -0.49
C PRO A 37 -10.21 -12.84 0.52
N GLY A 38 -9.98 -12.37 1.74
CA GLY A 38 -9.41 -13.14 2.85
C GLY A 38 -7.90 -13.33 2.80
N SER A 39 -7.18 -12.72 1.85
CA SER A 39 -5.72 -12.79 1.78
C SER A 39 -5.02 -11.81 2.70
N GLY A 40 -5.70 -10.74 3.13
CA GLY A 40 -5.09 -9.60 3.81
C GLY A 40 -4.22 -8.73 2.90
N ILE A 41 -4.02 -9.10 1.63
CA ILE A 41 -3.28 -8.29 0.65
C ILE A 41 -4.17 -7.13 0.23
N THR A 42 -3.79 -5.93 0.64
CA THR A 42 -4.55 -4.72 0.36
C THR A 42 -3.82 -3.81 -0.60
N ILE A 43 -4.57 -3.20 -1.51
CA ILE A 43 -4.11 -2.06 -2.29
C ILE A 43 -4.63 -0.79 -1.64
N ARG A 44 -3.75 0.19 -1.48
CA ARG A 44 -4.10 1.50 -0.96
C ARG A 44 -3.78 2.59 -1.96
N ARG A 45 -4.63 3.61 -1.99
CA ARG A 45 -4.42 4.85 -2.73
C ARG A 45 -4.45 6.00 -1.76
N PHE A 46 -3.45 6.87 -1.82
CA PHE A 46 -3.32 8.04 -0.97
C PHE A 46 -3.44 9.29 -1.81
N GLU A 47 -4.22 10.26 -1.35
CA GLU A 47 -4.30 11.56 -2.02
C GLU A 47 -2.92 12.25 -2.07
N PRO A 48 -2.63 12.99 -3.15
CA PRO A 48 -1.49 13.88 -3.17
C PRO A 48 -1.49 14.80 -1.95
N THR A 49 -0.28 15.12 -1.46
CA THR A 49 -0.06 16.00 -0.30
C THR A 49 -0.70 15.54 1.02
N ARG A 50 -1.23 14.31 1.11
CA ARG A 50 -1.62 13.74 2.40
C ARG A 50 -0.39 13.63 3.28
N SER A 51 -0.53 14.01 4.54
CA SER A 51 0.46 13.75 5.58
C SER A 51 -0.17 12.96 6.70
N ASN A 52 0.52 11.94 7.19
CA ASN A 52 0.21 11.27 8.43
C ASN A 52 1.38 11.55 9.39
N PRO A 53 1.17 12.30 10.48
CA PRO A 53 2.20 12.54 11.51
C PRO A 53 2.67 11.23 12.16
N TRP A 54 3.36 11.29 13.30
CA TRP A 54 3.83 10.10 14.02
C TRP A 54 2.72 9.07 14.25
N HIS A 55 2.89 7.88 13.67
CA HIS A 55 1.98 6.75 13.77
C HIS A 55 2.74 5.44 13.67
N HIS A 56 2.08 4.36 14.09
CA HIS A 56 2.60 3.01 13.97
C HIS A 56 2.10 2.36 12.68
N ALA A 57 2.85 1.38 12.20
CA ALA A 57 2.30 0.44 11.24
C ALA A 57 1.10 -0.30 11.88
N PRO A 58 -0.01 -0.51 11.14
CA PRO A 58 -1.19 -1.21 11.68
C PRO A 58 -0.96 -2.72 11.92
N GLY A 59 0.16 -3.23 11.42
CA GLY A 59 0.63 -4.62 11.51
C GLY A 59 1.93 -4.75 10.72
N ARG A 60 2.63 -5.88 10.87
CA ARG A 60 3.86 -6.15 10.11
C ARG A 60 3.50 -6.33 8.64
N ALA A 61 4.10 -5.51 7.77
CA ALA A 61 3.77 -5.54 6.35
C ALA A 61 4.97 -5.21 5.45
N ALA A 62 5.03 -5.89 4.31
CA ALA A 62 5.79 -5.42 3.17
C ALA A 62 4.91 -4.48 2.32
N VAL A 63 5.39 -3.27 2.07
CA VAL A 63 4.69 -2.22 1.32
C VAL A 63 5.43 -1.94 0.02
N PHE A 64 4.77 -2.25 -1.10
CA PHE A 64 5.31 -2.09 -2.45
C PHE A 64 4.71 -0.83 -3.07
N THR A 65 5.53 0.18 -3.38
CA THR A 65 5.04 1.40 -4.02
C THR A 65 4.97 1.20 -5.54
N LEU A 66 3.80 1.43 -6.12
CA LEU A 66 3.51 1.17 -7.54
C LEU A 66 3.42 2.46 -8.37
N SER A 67 2.97 3.56 -7.76
CA SER A 67 2.93 4.91 -8.36
C SER A 67 3.02 5.96 -7.27
N GLY A 68 3.32 7.22 -7.65
CA GLY A 68 3.55 8.31 -6.70
C GLY A 68 4.76 8.05 -5.79
N ALA A 69 4.91 8.85 -4.74
CA ALA A 69 6.01 8.70 -3.80
C ALA A 69 5.62 9.16 -2.39
N VAL A 70 6.32 8.66 -1.37
CA VAL A 70 6.15 9.04 0.04
C VAL A 70 7.51 9.35 0.67
N ASP A 71 7.57 10.41 1.45
CA ASP A 71 8.65 10.64 2.41
C ASP A 71 8.30 9.96 3.73
N ILE A 72 9.22 9.16 4.25
CA ILE A 72 9.12 8.50 5.55
C ILE A 72 10.16 9.12 6.48
N GLU A 73 9.69 9.70 7.59
CA GLU A 73 10.52 10.31 8.62
C GLU A 73 10.57 9.39 9.85
N ILE A 74 11.77 9.21 10.42
CA ILE A 74 11.99 8.46 11.67
C ILE A 74 12.47 9.41 12.78
N GLY A 75 12.48 8.92 14.02
CA GLY A 75 12.63 9.76 15.22
C GLY A 75 13.86 10.65 15.34
N ASP A 76 14.93 10.36 14.59
CA ASP A 76 16.14 11.20 14.54
C ASP A 76 16.05 12.32 13.46
N GLY A 77 14.90 12.45 12.80
CA GLY A 77 14.66 13.39 11.72
C GLY A 77 15.15 12.90 10.35
N THR A 78 15.72 11.70 10.24
CA THR A 78 16.10 11.12 8.95
C THR A 78 14.86 10.89 8.11
N VAL A 79 14.91 11.35 6.86
CA VAL A 79 13.86 11.15 5.86
C VAL A 79 14.36 10.29 4.72
N ARG A 80 13.59 9.27 4.35
CA ARG A 80 13.77 8.50 3.12
C ARG A 80 12.56 8.64 2.21
N ARG A 81 12.81 8.94 0.93
CA ARG A 81 11.77 8.93 -0.10
C ARG A 81 11.67 7.54 -0.71
N LEU A 82 10.46 7.00 -0.80
CA LEU A 82 10.13 5.77 -1.52
C LEU A 82 9.22 6.10 -2.70
N GLY A 83 9.55 5.58 -3.87
CA GLY A 83 8.81 5.73 -5.11
C GLY A 83 8.50 4.39 -5.79
N PRO A 84 8.07 4.41 -7.06
CA PRO A 84 7.68 3.19 -7.78
C PRO A 84 8.84 2.19 -7.87
N GLY A 85 8.59 0.95 -7.45
CA GLY A 85 9.58 -0.12 -7.42
C GLY A 85 10.29 -0.29 -6.06
N ASP A 86 10.17 0.67 -5.16
CA ASP A 86 10.70 0.54 -3.80
C ASP A 86 9.79 -0.30 -2.91
N VAL A 87 10.42 -1.02 -1.98
CA VAL A 87 9.75 -1.86 -0.98
C VAL A 87 10.13 -1.38 0.41
N LEU A 88 9.13 -1.10 1.24
CA LEU A 88 9.28 -0.86 2.67
C LEU A 88 8.90 -2.12 3.44
N ILE A 89 9.68 -2.50 4.44
CA ILE A 89 9.25 -3.42 5.49
C ILE A 89 8.92 -2.59 6.72
N ALA A 90 7.65 -2.56 7.11
CA ALA A 90 7.14 -1.78 8.23
C ALA A 90 6.82 -2.71 9.40
N GLU A 91 7.53 -2.53 10.52
CA GLU A 91 7.45 -3.37 11.73
C GLU A 91 7.42 -2.54 13.03
N ASP A 92 7.32 -1.21 12.91
CA ASP A 92 7.29 -0.28 14.03
C ASP A 92 5.88 -0.23 14.65
N LEU A 93 5.55 -1.27 15.40
CA LEU A 93 4.22 -1.46 16.03
C LEU A 93 4.06 -0.75 17.37
N THR A 94 5.16 -0.28 17.96
CA THR A 94 5.18 0.38 19.27
C THR A 94 6.21 1.51 19.28
N GLY A 95 6.27 2.30 20.36
CA GLY A 95 7.20 3.43 20.48
C GLY A 95 6.72 4.68 19.75
N GLN A 96 7.63 5.43 19.12
CA GLN A 96 7.29 6.69 18.42
C GLN A 96 6.64 6.45 17.05
N GLY A 97 7.02 5.36 16.37
CA GLY A 97 6.60 5.08 15.00
C GLY A 97 7.35 5.92 13.96
N HIS A 98 6.67 6.24 12.85
CA HIS A 98 7.19 7.05 11.76
C HIS A 98 6.18 8.10 11.28
N GLY A 99 6.68 9.13 10.60
CA GLY A 99 5.86 10.09 9.86
C GLY A 99 5.82 9.73 8.37
N THR A 100 4.68 9.96 7.70
CA THR A 100 4.58 9.86 6.24
C THR A 100 4.05 11.14 5.61
N ARG A 101 4.61 11.49 4.46
CA ARG A 101 4.12 12.60 3.64
C ARG A 101 4.16 12.22 2.17
N GLU A 102 2.99 12.22 1.53
CA GLU A 102 2.87 11.98 0.10
C GLU A 102 3.52 13.11 -0.70
N VAL A 103 4.25 12.76 -1.75
CA VAL A 103 5.09 13.66 -2.53
C VAL A 103 4.68 13.65 -3.99
N GLY A 104 4.61 14.85 -4.57
CA GLY A 104 4.30 15.04 -5.98
C GLY A 104 2.81 15.22 -6.24
N PRO A 105 2.43 15.42 -7.52
CA PRO A 105 1.05 15.72 -7.90
C PRO A 105 0.19 14.46 -8.06
N GLU A 106 0.80 13.28 -8.15
CA GLU A 106 0.11 12.03 -8.42
C GLU A 106 -0.27 11.30 -7.12
N PRO A 107 -1.45 10.66 -7.06
CA PRO A 107 -1.79 9.78 -5.95
C PRO A 107 -0.77 8.66 -5.81
N ARG A 108 -0.33 8.39 -4.57
CA ARG A 108 0.49 7.22 -4.31
C ARG A 108 -0.38 5.98 -4.27
N VAL A 109 0.00 4.96 -5.02
CA VAL A 109 -0.62 3.63 -4.97
C VAL A 109 0.39 2.64 -4.42
N SER A 110 -0.03 1.81 -3.46
CA SER A 110 0.86 0.81 -2.87
C SER A 110 0.10 -0.47 -2.49
N ILE A 111 0.80 -1.60 -2.53
CA ILE A 111 0.31 -2.89 -2.01
C ILE A 111 0.89 -3.13 -0.63
N PHE A 112 0.06 -3.54 0.30
CA PHE A 112 0.44 -3.97 1.64
C PHE A 112 0.22 -5.48 1.70
N VAL A 113 1.30 -6.22 1.93
CA VAL A 113 1.30 -7.67 2.13
C VAL A 113 1.60 -7.93 3.61
N PRO A 114 0.67 -8.51 4.38
CA PRO A 114 0.93 -8.93 5.76
C PRO A 114 2.09 -9.92 5.82
N LEU A 115 2.88 -9.86 6.89
CA LEU A 115 4.01 -10.78 7.12
C LEU A 115 3.72 -11.90 8.13
N ASP A 116 2.47 -11.98 8.62
CA ASP A 116 2.01 -12.87 9.68
C ASP A 116 0.81 -13.72 9.22
#